data_AF-A0A3S8VYT1-F1
#
_entry.id   AF-A0A3S8VYT1-F1
#
_cell.length_a   1.000
_cell.length_b   1.000
_cell.length_c   1.000
_cell.angle_alpha   90.00
_cell.angle_beta   90.00
_cell.angle_gamma   90.00
#
_symmetry.space_group_name_H-M   'P 1'
#
loop_
_entity.id
_entity.type
_entity.pdbx_description
1 polymer ?
#
loop_
_entity_poly.entity_id
_entity_poly.type
_entity_poly.pdbx_seq_one_letter_code
_entity_poly.pdbx_strand_id
1 'polypeptide(L)'
;MAVERLRELTGPELYRRNAFRLTGLPTTATRQAIRRCRQQINTAVRAGVDIPAAGELPVPGRRSAEQYGAVFDVIDHPQRRIVDELFWIWDAPGGTCGCDPALHEAHDSAVRAHARVLDEELGGRAAPSTGEPSWGAAAAGWRRALEHPGFWGHVKHRITALDDVRIGLAAVPVLEGEVRRTLVSPVAELATGGSAPHRVTALFGAWSWAGENLLGQAVEGRVEPVLEAVRTALDRARDLHTEDPAAAASIVEREVLPRLEGLRAFDGEGVLRSVAKVRERTALLLNNCAISTDGGTPLPAAQAARLLDLALGLTETEETRRLVADNREHVEYLAILPALDRAHTHLEADEPWKAAQALQKEVLPLLAGLRTSEDKGARDTAAKFTDGTAILLNNCALALADDSSPAAVRTRAEFLDQALELAETRRTRRLVRKNRRQAARHARLAPYSDAFRFAVSGLERAQRLLRDNKPGRAAAEIESHVVPHVDKLAECRVRKLRRPAANLVDQTAILLNNCALALDPVKVSPNETRRLLSVAHGVARKRKTRALIMRNRDASYSTFADHRLDGLPPAVQQIFRRLPPEQQAQYLSQLRDRW
;
A
#
# COMPACT_ATOMS: atom_id res chain seq x y z
N MET A 1 30.93 -49.10 14.45
CA MET A 1 29.83 -50.00 14.93
C MET A 1 28.71 -50.11 13.89
N ALA A 2 27.81 -51.11 13.97
CA ALA A 2 26.71 -51.26 12.99
C ALA A 2 25.74 -50.05 12.99
N VAL A 3 25.32 -49.60 14.16
CA VAL A 3 24.46 -48.40 14.32
C VAL A 3 25.15 -47.13 13.80
N GLU A 4 26.47 -47.01 13.97
CA GLU A 4 27.24 -45.90 13.43
C GLU A 4 27.21 -45.89 11.91
N ARG A 5 27.32 -47.06 11.26
CA ARG A 5 27.16 -47.16 9.81
C ARG A 5 25.75 -46.78 9.34
N LEU A 6 24.71 -47.19 10.05
CA LEU A 6 23.33 -46.77 9.77
C LEU A 6 23.17 -45.24 9.83
N ARG A 7 23.82 -44.59 10.80
CA ARG A 7 23.83 -43.12 10.93
C ARG A 7 24.57 -42.43 9.78
N GLU A 8 25.70 -42.98 9.35
CA GLU A 8 26.45 -42.48 8.18
C GLU A 8 25.62 -42.52 6.88
N LEU A 9 24.64 -43.42 6.81
CA LEU A 9 23.80 -43.71 5.65
C LEU A 9 22.43 -42.99 5.68
N THR A 10 22.23 -42.03 6.57
CA THR A 10 20.94 -41.31 6.74
C THR A 10 20.64 -40.28 5.65
N GLY A 11 21.59 -39.97 4.76
CA GLY A 11 21.40 -38.98 3.70
C GLY A 11 20.89 -39.55 2.37
N PRO A 12 20.49 -38.69 1.41
CA PRO A 12 20.05 -39.08 0.06
C PRO A 12 21.05 -39.94 -0.71
N GLU A 13 22.33 -39.83 -0.34
CA GLU A 13 23.44 -40.61 -0.88
C GLU A 13 23.49 -42.06 -0.36
N LEU A 14 22.48 -42.53 0.41
CA LEU A 14 22.37 -43.87 1.01
C LEU A 14 22.91 -44.98 0.11
N TYR A 15 22.38 -45.10 -1.11
CA TYR A 15 22.80 -46.15 -2.04
C TYR A 15 24.10 -45.80 -2.79
N ARG A 16 24.38 -44.53 -3.06
CA ARG A 16 25.63 -44.11 -3.72
C ARG A 16 26.87 -44.34 -2.86
N ARG A 17 26.70 -44.42 -1.54
CA ARG A 17 27.73 -44.76 -0.55
C ARG A 17 27.76 -46.24 -0.15
N ASN A 18 26.87 -47.06 -0.72
CA ASN A 18 26.82 -48.50 -0.44
C ASN A 18 28.02 -49.22 -1.06
N ALA A 19 28.74 -49.99 -0.24
CA ALA A 19 29.99 -50.61 -0.66
C ALA A 19 29.82 -51.68 -1.75
N PHE A 20 28.71 -52.41 -1.75
CA PHE A 20 28.43 -53.43 -2.77
C PHE A 20 28.02 -52.80 -4.11
N ARG A 21 27.25 -51.70 -4.07
CA ARG A 21 26.98 -50.90 -5.27
C ARG A 21 28.25 -50.38 -5.91
N LEU A 22 29.17 -49.86 -5.09
CA LEU A 22 30.40 -49.23 -5.55
C LEU A 22 31.42 -50.22 -6.12
N THR A 23 31.46 -51.43 -5.59
CA THR A 23 32.40 -52.49 -6.02
C THR A 23 31.83 -53.46 -7.05
N GLY A 24 30.49 -53.52 -7.18
CA GLY A 24 29.80 -54.53 -7.97
C GLY A 24 29.89 -55.95 -7.39
N LEU A 25 30.40 -56.10 -6.17
CA LEU A 25 30.46 -57.40 -5.50
C LEU A 25 29.06 -57.84 -5.06
N PRO A 26 28.72 -59.14 -5.14
CA PRO A 26 27.51 -59.66 -4.52
C PRO A 26 27.62 -59.56 -2.99
N THR A 27 26.48 -59.41 -2.30
CA THR A 27 26.40 -59.39 -0.82
C THR A 27 26.96 -60.68 -0.19
N THR A 28 26.91 -61.79 -0.93
CA THR A 28 27.47 -63.10 -0.56
C THR A 28 28.97 -63.26 -0.88
N ALA A 29 29.66 -62.21 -1.34
CA ALA A 29 31.07 -62.30 -1.74
C ALA A 29 31.97 -62.86 -0.63
N THR A 30 32.79 -63.85 -0.99
CA THR A 30 33.79 -64.46 -0.10
C THR A 30 34.98 -63.52 0.12
N ARG A 31 35.76 -63.74 1.18
CA ARG A 31 37.00 -62.97 1.43
C ARG A 31 37.98 -63.01 0.24
N GLN A 32 38.04 -64.14 -0.46
CA GLN A 32 38.87 -64.29 -1.66
C GLN A 32 38.36 -63.41 -2.82
N ALA A 33 37.04 -63.38 -3.05
CA ALA A 33 36.44 -62.52 -4.07
C ALA A 33 36.65 -61.03 -3.77
N ILE A 34 36.49 -60.64 -2.50
CA ILE A 34 36.74 -59.27 -2.03
C ILE A 34 38.20 -58.87 -2.26
N ARG A 35 39.15 -59.73 -1.85
CA ARG A 35 40.59 -59.47 -2.04
C ARG A 35 40.97 -59.35 -3.52
N ARG A 36 40.40 -60.21 -4.37
CA ARG A 36 40.62 -60.17 -5.83
C ARG A 36 40.09 -58.86 -6.43
N CYS A 37 38.87 -58.46 -6.07
CA CYS A 37 38.27 -57.21 -6.51
C CYS A 37 39.10 -56.00 -6.04
N ARG A 38 39.53 -55.98 -4.77
CA ARG A 38 40.41 -54.94 -4.22
C ARG A 38 41.72 -54.81 -4.99
N GLN A 39 42.34 -55.93 -5.34
CA GLN A 39 43.57 -55.92 -6.15
C GLN A 39 43.31 -55.37 -7.55
N GLN A 40 42.23 -55.79 -8.22
CA GLN A 40 41.86 -55.31 -9.55
C GLN A 40 41.60 -53.79 -9.56
N ILE A 41 40.80 -53.29 -8.62
CA ILE A 41 40.50 -51.86 -8.47
C ILE A 41 41.77 -51.06 -8.18
N ASN A 42 42.60 -51.50 -7.24
CA ASN A 42 43.86 -50.81 -6.90
C ASN A 42 44.83 -50.76 -8.09
N THR A 43 44.92 -51.83 -8.88
CA THR A 43 45.73 -51.84 -10.09
C THR A 43 45.21 -50.86 -11.13
N ALA A 44 43.90 -50.84 -11.38
CA ALA A 44 43.28 -49.91 -12.33
C ALA A 44 43.48 -48.45 -11.90
N VAL A 45 43.25 -48.12 -10.63
CA VAL A 45 43.46 -46.76 -10.10
C VAL A 45 44.92 -46.32 -10.20
N ARG A 46 45.88 -47.19 -9.86
CA ARG A 46 47.33 -46.89 -10.00
C ARG A 46 47.76 -46.68 -11.45
N ALA A 47 47.12 -47.39 -12.38
CA ALA A 47 47.37 -47.25 -13.81
C ALA A 47 46.66 -46.03 -14.44
N GLY A 48 45.87 -45.28 -13.68
CA GLY A 48 45.07 -44.16 -14.20
C GLY A 48 43.95 -44.60 -15.14
N VAL A 49 43.55 -45.88 -15.09
CA VAL A 49 42.50 -46.45 -15.93
C VAL A 49 41.15 -46.20 -15.28
N ASP A 50 40.19 -45.71 -16.07
CA ASP A 50 38.81 -45.57 -15.62
C ASP A 50 38.21 -46.94 -15.31
N ILE A 51 37.70 -47.08 -14.09
CA ILE A 51 36.95 -48.26 -13.68
C ILE A 51 35.50 -48.07 -14.12
N PRO A 52 34.96 -48.94 -15.01
CA PRO A 52 33.57 -48.88 -15.39
C PRO A 52 32.67 -48.96 -14.16
N ALA A 53 31.56 -48.22 -14.16
CA ALA A 53 30.57 -48.35 -13.12
C ALA A 53 30.02 -49.78 -13.11
N ALA A 54 30.08 -50.45 -11.96
CA ALA A 54 29.76 -51.86 -11.83
C ALA A 54 28.26 -52.07 -11.53
N GLY A 55 27.69 -53.17 -12.04
CA GLY A 55 26.37 -53.68 -11.67
C GLY A 55 25.17 -53.03 -12.39
N GLU A 56 23.96 -53.40 -11.95
CA GLU A 56 22.67 -53.02 -12.55
C GLU A 56 22.32 -51.52 -12.34
N LEU A 57 22.85 -50.90 -11.28
CA LEU A 57 22.59 -49.49 -10.92
C LEU A 57 23.92 -48.74 -10.79
N PRO A 58 24.54 -48.30 -11.89
CA PRO A 58 25.84 -47.64 -11.86
C PRO A 58 25.77 -46.33 -11.07
N VAL A 59 26.79 -46.03 -10.27
CA VAL A 59 26.90 -44.76 -9.55
C VAL A 59 27.71 -43.77 -10.41
N PRO A 60 27.15 -42.59 -10.77
CA PRO A 60 27.83 -41.60 -11.60
C PRO A 60 29.15 -41.09 -10.97
N GLY A 61 30.08 -40.68 -11.84
CA GLY A 61 31.33 -40.01 -11.45
C GLY A 61 32.54 -40.94 -11.22
N ARG A 62 33.74 -40.35 -11.34
CA ARG A 62 35.02 -41.02 -11.03
C ARG A 62 35.24 -41.06 -9.52
N ARG A 63 36.00 -42.06 -9.06
CA ARG A 63 36.37 -42.22 -7.65
C ARG A 63 37.87 -42.26 -7.46
N SER A 64 38.34 -41.67 -6.36
CA SER A 64 39.75 -41.70 -5.96
C SER A 64 40.15 -43.04 -5.32
N ALA A 65 41.46 -43.28 -5.23
CA ALA A 65 42.01 -44.44 -4.51
C ALA A 65 41.54 -44.47 -3.04
N GLU A 66 41.50 -43.30 -2.39
CA GLU A 66 41.08 -43.12 -1.01
C GLU A 66 39.61 -43.51 -0.81
N GLN A 67 38.74 -43.10 -1.74
CA GLN A 67 37.33 -43.46 -1.71
C GLN A 67 37.13 -44.98 -1.82
N TYR A 68 37.84 -45.65 -2.73
CA TYR A 68 37.80 -47.11 -2.79
C TYR A 68 38.41 -47.78 -1.54
N GLY A 69 39.45 -47.19 -0.95
CA GLY A 69 40.01 -47.64 0.33
C GLY A 69 38.94 -47.70 1.42
N ALA A 70 38.21 -46.60 1.62
CA ALA A 70 37.13 -46.52 2.60
C ALA A 70 35.99 -47.51 2.32
N VAL A 71 35.70 -47.80 1.03
CA VAL A 71 34.70 -48.80 0.63
C VAL A 71 35.12 -50.21 1.04
N PHE A 72 36.37 -50.58 0.82
CA PHE A 72 36.88 -51.89 1.25
C PHE A 72 36.96 -52.01 2.76
N ASP A 73 37.25 -50.91 3.48
CA ASP A 73 37.23 -50.91 4.95
C ASP A 73 35.82 -51.17 5.52
N VAL A 74 34.75 -50.79 4.80
CA VAL A 74 33.37 -51.14 5.15
C VAL A 74 33.11 -52.64 4.94
N ILE A 75 33.52 -53.19 3.78
CA ILE A 75 33.30 -54.60 3.43
C ILE A 75 34.10 -55.53 4.35
N ASP A 76 35.33 -55.14 4.71
CA ASP A 76 36.22 -55.92 5.58
C ASP A 76 35.76 -55.90 7.05
N HIS A 77 34.86 -54.99 7.44
CA HIS A 77 34.33 -54.88 8.80
C HIS A 77 32.90 -55.48 8.91
N PRO A 78 32.70 -56.68 9.51
CA PRO A 78 31.43 -57.40 9.46
C PRO A 78 30.21 -56.63 9.98
N GLN A 79 30.37 -55.87 11.07
CA GLN A 79 29.30 -54.99 11.59
C GLN A 79 28.86 -53.90 10.61
N ARG A 80 29.75 -53.39 9.75
CA ARG A 80 29.42 -52.36 8.74
C ARG A 80 28.94 -53.03 7.46
N ARG A 81 29.59 -54.13 7.07
CA ARG A 81 29.20 -54.99 5.96
C ARG A 81 27.74 -55.41 6.03
N ILE A 82 27.26 -55.91 7.18
CA ILE A 82 25.85 -56.35 7.31
C ILE A 82 24.85 -55.22 7.03
N VAL A 83 25.21 -53.97 7.37
CA VAL A 83 24.36 -52.81 7.13
C VAL A 83 24.32 -52.51 5.64
N ASP A 84 25.46 -52.56 4.96
CA ASP A 84 25.49 -52.38 3.51
C ASP A 84 24.82 -53.57 2.77
N GLU A 85 24.81 -54.78 3.33
CA GLU A 85 24.05 -55.92 2.81
C GLU A 85 22.53 -55.67 2.93
N LEU A 86 22.06 -55.06 4.02
CA LEU A 86 20.64 -54.71 4.22
C LEU A 86 20.12 -53.68 3.19
N PHE A 87 20.99 -52.89 2.59
CA PHE A 87 20.62 -51.88 1.60
C PHE A 87 21.15 -52.21 0.20
N TRP A 88 21.39 -53.48 -0.10
CA TRP A 88 21.84 -53.93 -1.42
C TRP A 88 21.22 -55.26 -1.86
N ILE A 89 21.39 -55.62 -3.12
CA ILE A 89 20.74 -56.78 -3.74
C ILE A 89 21.18 -58.09 -3.07
N TRP A 90 20.22 -58.88 -2.59
CA TRP A 90 20.43 -60.18 -1.96
C TRP A 90 20.49 -61.32 -2.97
N ASP A 91 19.74 -61.20 -4.08
CA ASP A 91 19.80 -62.18 -5.15
C ASP A 91 21.12 -62.02 -5.92
N ALA A 92 22.04 -62.93 -5.65
CA ALA A 92 23.38 -62.94 -6.22
C ALA A 92 23.54 -64.15 -7.17
N PRO A 93 24.10 -63.96 -8.38
CA PRO A 93 24.39 -65.06 -9.28
C PRO A 93 25.28 -66.11 -8.59
N GLY A 94 24.75 -67.33 -8.43
CA GLY A 94 25.46 -68.46 -7.81
C GLY A 94 25.39 -68.53 -6.28
N GLY A 95 24.60 -67.69 -5.61
CA GLY A 95 24.32 -67.79 -4.17
C GLY A 95 23.09 -68.64 -3.86
N THR A 96 23.19 -69.58 -2.93
CA THR A 96 22.04 -70.32 -2.38
C THR A 96 21.89 -70.02 -0.89
N CYS A 97 21.07 -69.03 -0.49
CA CYS A 97 20.83 -68.78 0.94
C CYS A 97 19.77 -69.72 1.56
N GLY A 98 19.05 -70.48 0.74
CA GLY A 98 17.96 -71.35 1.20
C GLY A 98 16.71 -70.60 1.69
N CYS A 99 16.68 -69.28 1.52
CA CYS A 99 15.56 -68.43 1.89
C CYS A 99 14.48 -68.46 0.80
N ASP A 100 13.27 -68.05 1.15
CA ASP A 100 12.15 -67.90 0.21
C ASP A 100 12.53 -66.94 -0.94
N PRO A 101 12.46 -67.36 -2.22
CA PRO A 101 12.71 -66.47 -3.35
C PRO A 101 11.85 -65.20 -3.35
N ALA A 102 10.60 -65.29 -2.86
CA ALA A 102 9.70 -64.15 -2.78
C ALA A 102 10.20 -63.06 -1.81
N LEU A 103 10.95 -63.44 -0.77
CA LEU A 103 11.59 -62.49 0.14
C LEU A 103 12.67 -61.67 -0.58
N HIS A 104 13.54 -62.35 -1.32
CA HIS A 104 14.62 -61.70 -2.06
C HIS A 104 14.05 -60.78 -3.14
N GLU A 105 13.05 -61.24 -3.89
CA GLU A 105 12.37 -60.41 -4.89
C GLU A 105 11.76 -59.15 -4.26
N ALA A 106 11.05 -59.30 -3.13
CA ALA A 106 10.44 -58.17 -2.42
C ALA A 106 11.49 -57.16 -1.93
N HIS A 107 12.58 -57.65 -1.32
CA HIS A 107 13.67 -56.81 -0.83
C HIS A 107 14.40 -56.10 -1.97
N ASP A 108 14.82 -56.84 -2.99
CA ASP A 108 15.63 -56.30 -4.08
C ASP A 108 14.82 -55.34 -4.94
N SER A 109 13.52 -55.58 -5.12
CA SER A 109 12.61 -54.61 -5.72
C SER A 109 12.51 -53.33 -4.89
N ALA A 110 12.47 -53.41 -3.56
CA ALA A 110 12.44 -52.25 -2.67
C ALA A 110 13.74 -51.43 -2.74
N VAL A 111 14.89 -52.11 -2.71
CA VAL A 111 16.22 -51.49 -2.91
C VAL A 111 16.29 -50.77 -4.25
N ARG A 112 15.90 -51.43 -5.36
CA ARG A 112 15.92 -50.82 -6.70
C ARG A 112 15.02 -49.59 -6.77
N ALA A 113 13.78 -49.69 -6.27
CA ALA A 113 12.83 -48.58 -6.31
C ALA A 113 13.35 -47.38 -5.51
N HIS A 114 13.83 -47.60 -4.28
CA HIS A 114 14.33 -46.52 -3.44
C HIS A 114 15.63 -45.91 -3.97
N ALA A 115 16.55 -46.73 -4.49
CA ALA A 115 17.79 -46.26 -5.09
C ALA A 115 17.56 -45.38 -6.32
N ARG A 116 16.65 -45.78 -7.22
CA ARG A 116 16.32 -45.00 -8.43
C ARG A 116 15.72 -43.64 -8.07
N VAL A 117 14.73 -43.61 -7.18
CA VAL A 117 14.11 -42.36 -6.75
C VAL A 117 15.15 -41.44 -6.09
N LEU A 118 16.02 -41.95 -5.23
CA LEU A 118 17.08 -41.13 -4.62
C LEU A 118 18.10 -40.62 -5.65
N ASP A 119 18.50 -41.45 -6.61
CA ASP A 119 19.41 -41.03 -7.68
C ASP A 119 18.80 -39.95 -8.58
N GLU A 120 17.50 -40.01 -8.83
CA GLU A 120 16.75 -39.00 -9.59
C GLU A 120 16.74 -37.64 -8.86
N GLU A 121 16.45 -37.63 -7.55
CA GLU A 121 16.47 -36.41 -6.74
C GLU A 121 17.87 -35.77 -6.71
N LEU A 122 18.89 -36.61 -6.51
CA LEU A 122 20.29 -36.18 -6.53
C LEU A 122 20.78 -35.76 -7.93
N GLY A 123 20.10 -36.21 -8.99
CA GLY A 123 20.38 -35.83 -10.38
C GLY A 123 19.68 -34.53 -10.82
N GLY A 124 18.82 -33.95 -9.97
CA GLY A 124 18.13 -32.70 -10.25
C GLY A 124 17.03 -32.79 -11.31
N ARG A 125 16.50 -33.99 -11.61
CA ARG A 125 15.37 -34.14 -12.54
C ARG A 125 14.05 -33.90 -11.80
N ALA A 126 13.17 -33.08 -12.40
CA ALA A 126 11.81 -32.88 -11.90
C ALA A 126 10.98 -34.17 -11.99
N ALA A 127 9.94 -34.25 -11.16
CA ALA A 127 9.14 -35.44 -10.83
C ALA A 127 8.90 -36.44 -11.98
N PRO A 128 8.84 -37.74 -11.64
CA PRO A 128 8.71 -38.80 -12.63
C PRO A 128 7.48 -38.64 -13.52
N SER A 129 7.67 -38.90 -14.82
CA SER A 129 6.63 -39.13 -15.81
C SER A 129 5.80 -40.36 -15.43
N THR A 130 4.55 -40.45 -15.92
CA THR A 130 3.67 -41.60 -15.69
C THR A 130 4.36 -42.92 -16.08
N GLY A 131 4.68 -43.75 -15.10
CA GLY A 131 5.37 -45.04 -15.29
C GLY A 131 6.78 -45.12 -14.68
N GLU A 132 7.36 -44.03 -14.19
CA GLU A 132 8.64 -44.03 -13.47
C GLU A 132 8.49 -44.39 -11.97
N PRO A 133 9.58 -44.84 -11.29
CA PRO A 133 9.54 -45.21 -9.88
C PRO A 133 9.04 -44.02 -9.04
N SER A 134 7.98 -44.22 -8.26
CA SER A 134 7.49 -43.18 -7.34
C SER A 134 8.01 -43.45 -5.92
N TRP A 135 8.14 -42.39 -5.13
CA TRP A 135 8.34 -42.49 -3.67
C TRP A 135 7.33 -43.44 -3.00
N GLY A 136 6.09 -43.50 -3.51
CA GLY A 136 5.06 -44.43 -3.05
C GLY A 136 5.40 -45.89 -3.36
N ALA A 137 5.97 -46.19 -4.53
CA ALA A 137 6.45 -47.53 -4.87
C ALA A 137 7.63 -47.97 -3.99
N ALA A 138 8.57 -47.06 -3.72
CA ALA A 138 9.68 -47.33 -2.80
C ALA A 138 9.18 -47.63 -1.38
N ALA A 139 8.26 -46.81 -0.86
CA ALA A 139 7.67 -47.01 0.47
C ALA A 139 6.88 -48.33 0.55
N ALA A 140 6.04 -48.63 -0.45
CA ALA A 140 5.27 -49.87 -0.48
C ALA A 140 6.16 -51.12 -0.61
N GLY A 141 7.26 -51.03 -1.36
CA GLY A 141 8.26 -52.08 -1.50
C GLY A 141 8.96 -52.37 -0.16
N TRP A 142 9.47 -51.33 0.51
CA TRP A 142 10.12 -51.49 1.81
C TRP A 142 9.18 -52.00 2.90
N ARG A 143 7.93 -51.55 2.90
CA ARG A 143 6.89 -52.11 3.78
C ARG A 143 6.74 -53.61 3.56
N ARG A 144 6.54 -54.04 2.31
CA ARG A 144 6.37 -55.46 1.95
C ARG A 144 7.58 -56.30 2.35
N ALA A 145 8.79 -55.79 2.13
CA ALA A 145 10.03 -56.48 2.48
C ALA A 145 10.16 -56.66 4.00
N LEU A 146 9.97 -55.59 4.79
CA LEU A 146 10.12 -55.64 6.25
C LEU A 146 9.00 -56.40 6.96
N GLU A 147 7.79 -56.41 6.40
CA GLU A 147 6.65 -57.20 6.92
C GLU A 147 6.76 -58.69 6.54
N HIS A 148 7.66 -59.06 5.63
CA HIS A 148 7.84 -60.46 5.25
C HIS A 148 8.38 -61.28 6.43
N PRO A 149 7.73 -62.39 6.86
CA PRO A 149 8.13 -63.16 8.04
C PRO A 149 9.59 -63.65 8.02
N GLY A 150 10.10 -63.94 6.82
CA GLY A 150 11.48 -64.39 6.62
C GLY A 150 12.56 -63.31 6.66
N PHE A 151 12.22 -62.01 6.63
CA PHE A 151 13.19 -60.92 6.47
C PHE A 151 14.28 -60.94 7.55
N TRP A 152 13.88 -60.86 8.81
CA TRP A 152 14.83 -60.90 9.92
C TRP A 152 15.44 -62.28 10.12
N GLY A 153 14.81 -63.34 9.61
CA GLY A 153 15.39 -64.69 9.53
C GLY A 153 16.62 -64.71 8.61
N HIS A 154 16.52 -64.08 7.43
CA HIS A 154 17.64 -63.90 6.50
C HIS A 154 18.79 -63.13 7.16
N VAL A 155 18.50 -62.00 7.82
CA VAL A 155 19.52 -61.18 8.49
C VAL A 155 20.24 -61.96 9.59
N LYS A 156 19.50 -62.73 10.41
CA LYS A 156 20.09 -63.62 11.43
C LYS A 156 21.00 -64.65 10.79
N HIS A 157 20.56 -65.30 9.72
CA HIS A 157 21.36 -66.26 8.97
C HIS A 157 22.65 -65.63 8.45
N ARG A 158 22.59 -64.41 7.89
CA ARG A 158 23.77 -63.68 7.42
C ARG A 158 24.74 -63.32 8.54
N ILE A 159 24.24 -62.84 9.68
CA ILE A 159 25.08 -62.57 10.87
C ILE A 159 25.81 -63.83 11.31
N THR A 160 25.12 -64.97 11.39
CA THR A 160 25.75 -66.27 11.71
C THR A 160 26.77 -66.68 10.67
N ALA A 161 26.47 -66.52 9.37
CA ALA A 161 27.36 -66.91 8.29
C ALA A 161 28.63 -66.03 8.18
N LEU A 162 28.59 -64.79 8.68
CA LEU A 162 29.77 -63.93 8.77
C LEU A 162 30.75 -64.39 9.88
N ASP A 163 30.25 -65.13 10.87
CA ASP A 163 31.00 -65.76 11.97
C ASP A 163 32.04 -64.81 12.60
N ASP A 164 31.58 -63.65 13.07
CA ASP A 164 32.43 -62.63 13.69
C ASP A 164 31.94 -62.24 15.08
N VAL A 165 32.83 -62.35 16.08
CA VAL A 165 32.54 -62.10 17.49
C VAL A 165 32.03 -60.69 17.79
N ARG A 166 32.26 -59.71 16.89
CA ARG A 166 31.82 -58.33 17.07
C ARG A 166 30.33 -58.16 16.76
N ILE A 167 29.68 -59.11 16.09
CA ILE A 167 28.25 -59.01 15.76
C ILE A 167 27.50 -60.30 16.13
N GLY A 168 26.70 -60.22 17.19
CA GLY A 168 25.83 -61.30 17.63
C GLY A 168 24.37 -61.07 17.23
N LEU A 169 23.55 -62.12 17.39
CA LEU A 169 22.10 -62.08 17.11
C LEU A 169 21.36 -61.03 17.97
N ALA A 170 21.91 -60.63 19.11
CA ALA A 170 21.39 -59.55 19.94
C ALA A 170 21.39 -58.17 19.23
N ALA A 171 22.14 -58.01 18.14
CA ALA A 171 22.13 -56.79 17.34
C ALA A 171 20.84 -56.64 16.50
N VAL A 172 20.11 -57.72 16.23
CA VAL A 172 18.97 -57.72 15.29
C VAL A 172 17.83 -56.80 15.73
N PRO A 173 17.36 -56.81 16.99
CA PRO A 173 16.31 -55.87 17.42
C PRO A 173 16.72 -54.39 17.30
N VAL A 174 18.01 -54.09 17.49
CA VAL A 174 18.56 -52.73 17.32
C VAL A 174 18.55 -52.35 15.84
N LEU A 175 18.99 -53.26 14.96
CA LEU A 175 18.95 -53.05 13.52
C LEU A 175 17.51 -52.83 13.03
N GLU A 176 16.54 -53.55 13.57
CA GLU A 176 15.12 -53.41 13.20
C GLU A 176 14.59 -51.99 13.43
N GLY A 177 14.86 -51.41 14.59
CA GLY A 177 14.45 -50.03 14.89
C GLY A 177 15.21 -48.99 14.04
N GLU A 178 16.50 -49.20 13.82
CA GLU A 178 17.35 -48.23 13.11
C GLU A 178 17.19 -48.28 11.59
N VAL A 179 16.91 -49.44 10.98
CA VAL A 179 16.68 -49.55 9.53
C VAL A 179 15.52 -48.66 9.09
N ARG A 180 14.42 -48.66 9.83
CA ARG A 180 13.26 -47.80 9.52
C ARG A 180 13.64 -46.31 9.57
N ARG A 181 14.44 -45.90 10.57
CA ARG A 181 14.98 -44.53 10.68
C ARG A 181 15.87 -44.18 9.49
N THR A 182 16.81 -45.06 9.13
CA THR A 182 17.70 -44.86 7.99
C THR A 182 16.94 -44.77 6.67
N LEU A 183 15.82 -45.50 6.51
CA LEU A 183 14.98 -45.42 5.31
C LEU A 183 14.25 -44.08 5.17
N VAL A 184 13.72 -43.53 6.27
CA VAL A 184 12.98 -42.24 6.23
C VAL A 184 13.88 -41.00 6.27
N SER A 185 15.12 -41.13 6.76
CA SER A 185 16.02 -39.99 6.94
C SER A 185 16.39 -39.26 5.62
N PRO A 186 16.64 -39.96 4.49
CA PRO A 186 16.83 -39.32 3.19
C PRO A 186 15.62 -38.48 2.77
N VAL A 187 14.41 -38.98 3.02
CA VAL A 187 13.16 -38.26 2.73
C VAL A 187 13.09 -36.99 3.56
N ALA A 188 13.39 -37.07 4.86
CA ALA A 188 13.42 -35.92 5.75
C ALA A 188 14.48 -34.89 5.31
N GLU A 189 15.67 -35.34 4.91
CA GLU A 189 16.72 -34.45 4.41
C GLU A 189 16.28 -33.69 3.17
N LEU A 190 15.73 -34.38 2.17
CA LEU A 190 15.20 -33.77 0.95
C LEU A 190 14.04 -32.82 1.25
N ALA A 191 13.20 -33.14 2.24
CA ALA A 191 12.14 -32.24 2.71
C ALA A 191 12.71 -30.90 3.18
N THR A 192 13.78 -30.96 3.97
CA THR A 192 14.34 -29.78 4.65
C THR A 192 15.38 -29.01 3.81
N GLY A 193 16.00 -29.67 2.82
CA GLY A 193 17.09 -29.10 2.01
C GLY A 193 16.70 -28.72 0.59
N GLY A 194 15.51 -29.11 0.10
CA GLY A 194 15.14 -29.01 -1.32
C GLY A 194 14.23 -27.83 -1.70
N SER A 195 14.15 -27.56 -3.00
CA SER A 195 13.34 -26.49 -3.61
C SER A 195 11.82 -26.73 -3.61
N ALA A 196 11.34 -27.90 -3.13
CA ALA A 196 9.92 -28.27 -3.18
C ALA A 196 9.45 -29.07 -1.94
N PRO A 197 9.41 -28.50 -0.73
CA PRO A 197 9.07 -29.25 0.48
C PRO A 197 7.62 -29.76 0.51
N HIS A 198 6.71 -29.10 -0.22
CA HIS A 198 5.32 -29.52 -0.43
C HIS A 198 5.19 -30.85 -1.21
N ARG A 199 6.18 -31.20 -2.04
CA ARG A 199 6.24 -32.54 -2.66
C ARG A 199 6.52 -33.62 -1.63
N VAL A 200 7.26 -33.29 -0.57
CA VAL A 200 7.70 -34.23 0.45
C VAL A 200 6.66 -34.42 1.54
N THR A 201 5.89 -33.38 1.91
CA THR A 201 4.75 -33.52 2.81
C THR A 201 3.69 -34.48 2.26
N ALA A 202 3.50 -34.50 0.94
CA ALA A 202 2.65 -35.49 0.26
C ALA A 202 3.12 -36.95 0.44
N LEU A 203 4.39 -37.18 0.82
CA LEU A 203 4.94 -38.51 1.05
C LEU A 203 4.66 -39.06 2.44
N PHE A 204 4.23 -38.23 3.40
CA PHE A 204 4.06 -38.63 4.81
C PHE A 204 3.10 -39.81 4.95
N GLY A 205 1.98 -39.78 4.23
CA GLY A 205 1.03 -40.89 4.22
C GLY A 205 1.65 -42.21 3.72
N ALA A 206 2.48 -42.15 2.67
CA ALA A 206 3.11 -43.34 2.10
C ALA A 206 4.14 -43.99 3.03
N TRP A 207 4.76 -43.22 3.93
CA TRP A 207 5.78 -43.70 4.88
C TRP A 207 5.26 -43.94 6.31
N SER A 208 3.95 -43.78 6.55
CA SER A 208 3.31 -43.98 7.86
C SER A 208 3.55 -45.37 8.47
N TRP A 209 3.76 -46.40 7.65
CA TRP A 209 4.06 -47.76 8.11
C TRP A 209 5.41 -47.89 8.83
N ALA A 210 6.35 -46.97 8.60
CA ALA A 210 7.68 -47.01 9.22
C ALA A 210 7.61 -46.78 10.74
N GLY A 211 6.54 -46.12 11.21
CA GLY A 211 6.22 -45.87 12.61
C GLY A 211 5.25 -44.68 12.70
N GLU A 212 4.44 -44.62 13.75
CA GLU A 212 3.31 -43.67 13.89
C GLU A 212 3.64 -42.21 13.56
N ASN A 213 4.89 -41.76 13.78
CA ASN A 213 5.35 -40.44 13.35
C ASN A 213 6.86 -40.38 13.06
N LEU A 214 7.46 -41.45 12.52
CA LEU A 214 8.93 -41.51 12.41
C LEU A 214 9.50 -40.48 11.43
N LEU A 215 8.84 -40.28 10.29
CA LEU A 215 9.24 -39.27 9.31
C LEU A 215 9.04 -37.85 9.85
N GLY A 216 7.92 -37.59 10.54
CA GLY A 216 7.68 -36.29 11.19
C GLY A 216 8.75 -35.97 12.23
N GLN A 217 9.11 -36.94 13.09
CA GLN A 217 10.22 -36.79 14.04
C GLN A 217 11.57 -36.53 13.36
N ALA A 218 11.83 -37.19 12.23
CA ALA A 218 13.06 -36.98 11.47
C ALA A 218 13.10 -35.58 10.84
N VAL A 219 11.97 -35.06 10.35
CA VAL A 219 11.87 -33.67 9.85
C VAL A 219 11.99 -32.67 11.01
N GLU A 220 11.25 -32.89 12.10
CA GLU A 220 11.31 -32.07 13.33
C GLU A 220 12.75 -31.93 13.82
N GLY A 221 13.47 -33.04 13.99
CA GLY A 221 14.85 -33.01 14.45
C GLY A 221 15.80 -32.21 13.54
N ARG A 222 15.49 -32.10 12.24
CA ARG A 222 16.29 -31.31 11.29
C ARG A 222 15.93 -29.82 11.28
N VAL A 223 14.66 -29.47 11.50
CA VAL A 223 14.22 -28.07 11.56
C VAL A 223 14.35 -27.46 12.96
N GLU A 224 14.51 -28.27 14.00
CA GLU A 224 14.57 -27.82 15.40
C GLU A 224 15.63 -26.72 15.64
N PRO A 225 16.85 -26.77 15.08
CA PRO A 225 17.81 -25.67 15.23
C PRO A 225 17.28 -24.34 14.67
N VAL A 226 16.50 -24.37 13.59
CA VAL A 226 15.86 -23.17 13.01
C VAL A 226 14.73 -22.70 13.92
N LEU A 227 13.89 -23.62 14.41
CA LEU A 227 12.81 -23.31 15.35
C LEU A 227 13.36 -22.70 16.65
N GLU A 228 14.46 -23.21 17.18
CA GLU A 228 15.08 -22.64 18.38
C GLU A 228 15.71 -21.27 18.14
N ALA A 229 16.31 -21.05 16.98
CA ALA A 229 16.76 -19.71 16.59
C ALA A 229 15.59 -18.71 16.53
N VAL A 230 14.44 -19.14 16.01
CA VAL A 230 13.22 -18.32 15.97
C VAL A 230 12.68 -18.06 17.37
N ARG A 231 12.57 -19.09 18.23
CA ARG A 231 12.10 -18.94 19.63
C ARG A 231 13.00 -17.97 20.41
N THR A 232 14.31 -18.10 20.27
CA THR A 232 15.30 -17.20 20.90
C THR A 232 15.14 -15.76 20.39
N ALA A 233 14.89 -15.55 19.10
CA ALA A 233 14.64 -14.22 18.55
C ALA A 233 13.30 -13.63 19.04
N LEU A 234 12.25 -14.44 19.14
CA LEU A 234 10.96 -14.04 19.68
C LEU A 234 11.02 -13.70 21.17
N ASP A 235 11.76 -14.46 21.97
CA ASP A 235 11.91 -14.15 23.40
C ASP A 235 12.67 -12.83 23.59
N ARG A 236 13.75 -12.58 22.82
CA ARG A 236 14.42 -11.27 22.80
C ARG A 236 13.49 -10.12 22.39
N ALA A 237 12.68 -10.31 21.35
CA ALA A 237 11.74 -9.30 20.88
C ALA A 237 10.61 -9.07 21.90
N ARG A 238 10.12 -10.13 22.55
CA ARG A 238 9.16 -10.05 23.64
C ARG A 238 9.72 -9.30 24.84
N ASP A 239 10.96 -9.52 25.22
CA ASP A 239 11.50 -8.80 26.38
C ASP A 239 11.69 -7.30 26.08
N LEU A 240 11.80 -6.91 24.80
CA LEU A 240 11.95 -5.53 24.35
C LEU A 240 10.63 -4.80 24.05
N HIS A 241 9.54 -5.52 23.73
CA HIS A 241 8.34 -4.91 23.12
C HIS A 241 7.67 -3.83 23.97
N THR A 242 7.78 -3.91 25.30
CA THR A 242 7.20 -2.94 26.23
C THR A 242 7.99 -1.63 26.24
N GLU A 243 9.32 -1.71 26.12
CA GLU A 243 10.21 -0.54 26.16
C GLU A 243 10.36 0.11 24.78
N ASP A 244 10.59 -0.71 23.75
CA ASP A 244 10.79 -0.28 22.36
C ASP A 244 10.05 -1.23 21.40
N PRO A 245 8.76 -0.99 21.14
CA PRO A 245 7.97 -1.81 20.22
C PRO A 245 8.51 -1.75 18.78
N ALA A 246 9.21 -0.68 18.38
CA ALA A 246 9.78 -0.56 17.05
C ALA A 246 10.99 -1.48 16.87
N ALA A 247 11.88 -1.52 17.86
CA ALA A 247 13.02 -2.42 17.85
C ALA A 247 12.60 -3.89 17.97
N ALA A 248 11.59 -4.19 18.80
CA ALA A 248 11.02 -5.53 18.89
C ALA A 248 10.44 -6.00 17.54
N ALA A 249 9.63 -5.16 16.88
CA ALA A 249 9.10 -5.46 15.55
C ALA A 249 10.23 -5.67 14.51
N SER A 250 11.29 -4.86 14.56
CA SER A 250 12.45 -4.99 13.67
C SER A 250 13.18 -6.34 13.85
N ILE A 251 13.29 -6.86 15.08
CA ILE A 251 13.84 -8.21 15.31
C ILE A 251 12.96 -9.26 14.64
N VAL A 252 11.64 -9.17 14.81
CA VAL A 252 10.71 -10.12 14.18
C VAL A 252 10.83 -10.07 12.66
N GLU A 253 10.80 -8.88 12.06
CA GLU A 253 10.87 -8.72 10.61
C GLU A 253 12.19 -9.22 10.01
N ARG A 254 13.32 -8.96 10.66
CA ARG A 254 14.66 -9.28 10.12
C ARG A 254 15.12 -10.70 10.43
N GLU A 255 14.73 -11.23 11.58
CA GLU A 255 15.24 -12.51 12.08
C GLU A 255 14.18 -13.62 12.06
N VAL A 256 12.93 -13.33 12.38
CA VAL A 256 11.90 -14.36 12.53
C VAL A 256 11.21 -14.66 11.19
N LEU A 257 10.68 -13.63 10.52
CA LEU A 257 9.89 -13.81 9.29
C LEU A 257 10.64 -14.55 8.18
N PRO A 258 11.91 -14.24 7.86
CA PRO A 258 12.63 -14.96 6.79
C PRO A 258 12.80 -16.45 7.09
N ARG A 259 12.96 -16.82 8.37
CA ARG A 259 13.08 -18.21 8.80
C ARG A 259 11.74 -18.93 8.75
N LEU A 260 10.65 -18.26 9.15
CA LEU A 260 9.29 -18.81 9.04
C LEU A 260 8.86 -19.00 7.60
N GLU A 261 9.19 -18.09 6.69
CA GLU A 261 8.89 -18.26 5.25
C GLU A 261 9.56 -19.52 4.69
N GLY A 262 10.80 -19.81 5.12
CA GLY A 262 11.49 -21.06 4.78
C GLY A 262 10.81 -22.32 5.32
N LEU A 263 9.97 -22.21 6.33
CA LEU A 263 9.22 -23.31 6.95
C LEU A 263 7.77 -23.44 6.45
N ARG A 264 7.30 -22.50 5.62
CA ARG A 264 5.90 -22.39 5.18
C ARG A 264 5.35 -23.65 4.50
N ALA A 265 6.22 -24.42 3.85
CA ALA A 265 5.83 -25.64 3.18
C ALA A 265 5.43 -26.79 4.15
N PHE A 266 5.62 -26.59 5.45
CA PHE A 266 5.22 -27.52 6.52
C PHE A 266 3.99 -27.03 7.31
N ASP A 267 3.32 -25.97 6.85
CA ASP A 267 2.13 -25.38 7.50
C ASP A 267 0.86 -26.27 7.41
N GLY A 268 0.90 -27.38 6.65
CA GLY A 268 -0.24 -28.30 6.46
C GLY A 268 -0.59 -29.17 7.67
N GLU A 269 -1.81 -29.72 7.67
CA GLU A 269 -2.42 -30.49 8.77
C GLU A 269 -1.45 -31.49 9.42
N GLY A 270 -0.90 -31.10 10.58
CA GLY A 270 -0.16 -31.97 11.48
C GLY A 270 1.31 -32.21 11.14
N VAL A 271 1.86 -31.63 10.07
CA VAL A 271 3.24 -31.92 9.64
C VAL A 271 4.27 -31.28 10.58
N LEU A 272 4.04 -30.06 11.07
CA LEU A 272 4.85 -29.44 12.12
C LEU A 272 4.01 -28.55 13.05
N ARG A 273 3.34 -29.15 14.05
CA ARG A 273 2.60 -28.41 15.09
C ARG A 273 3.46 -27.32 15.77
N SER A 274 4.77 -27.55 15.86
CA SER A 274 5.72 -26.59 16.42
C SER A 274 5.86 -25.32 15.57
N VAL A 275 5.74 -25.41 14.24
CA VAL A 275 5.75 -24.24 13.34
C VAL A 275 4.51 -23.39 13.58
N ALA A 276 3.32 -24.01 13.57
CA ALA A 276 2.06 -23.33 13.85
C ALA A 276 2.10 -22.58 15.20
N LYS A 277 2.60 -23.23 16.27
CA LYS A 277 2.76 -22.57 17.59
C LYS A 277 3.66 -21.34 17.54
N VAL A 278 4.74 -21.39 16.77
CA VAL A 278 5.68 -20.27 16.64
C VAL A 278 5.08 -19.15 15.78
N ARG A 279 4.35 -19.47 14.71
CA ARG A 279 3.60 -18.50 13.89
C ARG A 279 2.57 -17.75 14.73
N GLU A 280 1.78 -18.48 15.50
CA GLU A 280 0.79 -17.90 16.42
C GLU A 280 1.45 -16.96 17.46
N ARG A 281 2.55 -17.38 18.09
CA ARG A 281 3.32 -16.53 19.01
C ARG A 281 3.87 -15.28 18.32
N THR A 282 4.31 -15.41 17.06
CA THR A 282 4.81 -14.29 16.25
C THR A 282 3.68 -13.30 15.94
N ALA A 283 2.50 -13.78 15.56
CA ALA A 283 1.32 -12.97 15.31
C ALA A 283 0.92 -12.15 16.54
N LEU A 284 0.85 -12.79 17.71
CA LEU A 284 0.54 -12.12 18.98
C LEU A 284 1.58 -11.06 19.35
N LEU A 285 2.88 -11.34 19.15
CA LEU A 285 3.92 -10.37 19.45
C LEU A 285 3.85 -9.15 18.52
N LEU A 286 3.64 -9.36 17.22
CA LEU A 286 3.45 -8.28 16.25
C LEU A 286 2.22 -7.43 16.59
N ASN A 287 1.12 -8.06 16.99
CA ASN A 287 -0.07 -7.39 17.48
C ASN A 287 0.22 -6.50 18.69
N ASN A 288 0.94 -7.03 19.68
CA ASN A 288 1.28 -6.27 20.88
C ASN A 288 2.22 -5.10 20.57
N CYS A 289 3.19 -5.29 19.67
CA CYS A 289 4.04 -4.20 19.19
C CYS A 289 3.22 -3.10 18.51
N ALA A 290 2.17 -3.46 17.75
CA ALA A 290 1.34 -2.50 17.05
C ALA A 290 0.42 -1.67 17.97
N ILE A 291 -0.10 -2.26 19.05
CA ILE A 291 -1.09 -1.62 19.92
C ILE A 291 -0.46 -0.91 21.13
N SER A 292 0.80 -1.24 21.49
CA SER A 292 1.51 -0.67 22.64
C SER A 292 0.67 -0.68 23.93
N THR A 293 0.44 -1.87 24.49
CA THR A 293 -0.46 -2.07 25.63
C THR A 293 0.08 -1.52 26.96
N ASP A 294 1.39 -1.29 27.08
CA ASP A 294 2.07 -1.11 28.37
C ASP A 294 2.93 0.17 28.48
N GLY A 295 2.52 1.25 27.80
CA GLY A 295 3.10 2.58 28.02
C GLY A 295 4.36 2.91 27.20
N GLY A 296 4.78 2.01 26.30
CA GLY A 296 5.80 2.29 25.28
C GLY A 296 5.34 3.36 24.28
N THR A 297 6.29 4.03 23.63
CA THR A 297 5.97 5.05 22.61
C THR A 297 5.16 4.39 21.47
N PRO A 298 3.93 4.85 21.20
CA PRO A 298 3.10 4.23 20.16
C PRO A 298 3.78 4.29 18.80
N LEU A 299 3.67 3.20 18.04
CA LEU A 299 4.16 3.18 16.66
C LEU A 299 3.34 4.13 15.78
N PRO A 300 3.94 4.70 14.71
CA PRO A 300 3.18 5.39 13.70
C PRO A 300 2.07 4.49 13.15
N ALA A 301 0.84 5.02 12.98
CA ALA A 301 -0.32 4.22 12.60
C ALA A 301 -0.10 3.38 11.32
N ALA A 302 0.61 3.93 10.33
CA ALA A 302 0.95 3.21 9.10
C ALA A 302 1.91 2.02 9.36
N GLN A 303 2.79 2.12 10.35
CA GLN A 303 3.65 1.01 10.74
C GLN A 303 2.87 -0.03 11.55
N ALA A 304 2.08 0.40 12.54
CA ALA A 304 1.21 -0.48 13.32
C ALA A 304 0.25 -1.28 12.42
N ALA A 305 -0.37 -0.63 11.43
CA ALA A 305 -1.23 -1.29 10.44
C ALA A 305 -0.49 -2.40 9.67
N ARG A 306 0.73 -2.13 9.17
CA ARG A 306 1.54 -3.13 8.48
C ARG A 306 1.89 -4.32 9.37
N LEU A 307 2.24 -4.08 10.64
CA LEU A 307 2.54 -5.16 11.58
C LEU A 307 1.32 -6.04 11.83
N LEU A 308 0.13 -5.45 11.92
CA LEU A 308 -1.12 -6.17 12.09
C LEU A 308 -1.51 -6.95 10.83
N ASP A 309 -1.25 -6.42 9.63
CA ASP A 309 -1.43 -7.17 8.37
C ASP A 309 -0.50 -8.40 8.30
N LEU A 310 0.77 -8.24 8.73
CA LEU A 310 1.71 -9.36 8.87
C LEU A 310 1.24 -10.37 9.91
N ALA A 311 0.74 -9.90 11.06
CA ALA A 311 0.21 -10.76 12.11
C ALA A 311 -0.99 -11.58 11.63
N LEU A 312 -1.93 -10.99 10.88
CA LEU A 312 -3.08 -11.69 10.30
C LEU A 312 -2.65 -12.88 9.42
N GLY A 313 -1.61 -12.69 8.61
CA GLY A 313 -1.03 -13.74 7.76
C GLY A 313 -0.35 -14.89 8.52
N LEU A 314 -0.14 -14.73 9.83
CA LEU A 314 0.51 -15.71 10.72
C LEU A 314 -0.46 -16.35 11.72
N THR A 315 -1.72 -15.93 11.77
CA THR A 315 -2.71 -16.45 12.73
C THR A 315 -3.16 -17.86 12.40
N GLU A 316 -3.06 -18.74 13.40
CA GLU A 316 -3.47 -20.14 13.36
C GLU A 316 -4.86 -20.32 13.98
N THR A 317 -5.17 -19.59 15.05
CA THR A 317 -6.48 -19.69 15.73
C THR A 317 -7.45 -18.59 15.29
N GLU A 318 -8.74 -18.93 15.28
CA GLU A 318 -9.81 -17.97 14.97
C GLU A 318 -9.93 -16.88 16.04
N GLU A 319 -9.60 -17.19 17.29
CA GLU A 319 -9.58 -16.22 18.39
C GLU A 319 -8.52 -15.14 18.17
N THR A 320 -7.27 -15.54 17.92
CA THR A 320 -6.18 -14.59 17.62
C THR A 320 -6.47 -13.81 16.34
N ARG A 321 -7.02 -14.45 15.30
CA ARG A 321 -7.39 -13.76 14.06
C ARG A 321 -8.38 -12.62 14.31
N ARG A 322 -9.40 -12.85 15.13
CA ARG A 322 -10.37 -11.80 15.52
C ARG A 322 -9.70 -10.70 16.32
N LEU A 323 -8.91 -11.04 17.34
CA LEU A 323 -8.19 -10.07 18.16
C LEU A 323 -7.32 -9.13 17.29
N VAL A 324 -6.53 -9.70 16.38
CA VAL A 324 -5.66 -8.93 15.48
C VAL A 324 -6.47 -8.07 14.51
N ALA A 325 -7.59 -8.60 13.98
CA ALA A 325 -8.48 -7.85 13.10
C ALA A 325 -9.13 -6.64 13.80
N ASP A 326 -9.64 -6.83 15.02
CA ASP A 326 -10.23 -5.75 15.83
C ASP A 326 -9.20 -4.65 16.12
N ASN A 327 -7.97 -5.06 16.48
CA ASN A 327 -6.85 -4.15 16.70
C ASN A 327 -6.43 -3.42 15.41
N ARG A 328 -6.49 -4.09 14.25
CA ARG A 328 -6.20 -3.51 12.94
C ARG A 328 -7.19 -2.40 12.58
N GLU A 329 -8.46 -2.59 12.91
CA GLU A 329 -9.50 -1.56 12.75
C GLU A 329 -9.29 -0.40 13.76
N HIS A 330 -8.88 -0.71 15.00
CA HIS A 330 -8.59 0.30 16.02
C HIS A 330 -7.39 1.21 15.65
N VAL A 331 -6.35 0.69 15.00
CA VAL A 331 -5.21 1.51 14.56
C VAL A 331 -5.60 2.49 13.44
N GLU A 332 -6.53 2.11 12.56
CA GLU A 332 -7.08 3.05 11.56
C GLU A 332 -7.83 4.20 12.22
N TYR A 333 -8.50 3.93 13.34
CA TYR A 333 -9.13 4.96 14.17
C TYR A 333 -8.10 5.97 14.72
N LEU A 334 -6.97 5.51 15.24
CA LEU A 334 -5.94 6.40 15.80
C LEU A 334 -5.24 7.25 14.72
N ALA A 335 -5.22 6.81 13.46
CA ALA A 335 -4.62 7.57 12.36
C ALA A 335 -5.37 8.89 12.05
N ILE A 336 -6.67 8.97 12.40
CA ILE A 336 -7.50 10.16 12.16
C ILE A 336 -7.08 11.33 13.06
N LEU A 337 -6.69 11.06 14.31
CA LEU A 337 -6.40 12.09 15.30
C LEU A 337 -5.23 13.02 14.88
N PRO A 338 -4.04 12.50 14.48
CA PRO A 338 -2.95 13.36 14.01
C PRO A 338 -3.30 14.16 12.74
N ALA A 339 -4.15 13.62 11.87
CA ALA A 339 -4.57 14.32 10.66
C ALA A 339 -5.53 15.48 10.98
N LEU A 340 -6.44 15.29 11.95
CA LEU A 340 -7.26 16.37 12.49
C LEU A 340 -6.42 17.45 13.18
N ASP A 341 -5.40 17.06 13.95
CA ASP A 341 -4.48 17.98 14.63
C ASP A 341 -3.65 18.81 13.64
N ARG A 342 -3.12 18.19 12.57
CA ARG A 342 -2.47 18.90 11.46
C ARG A 342 -3.40 19.92 10.81
N ALA A 343 -4.64 19.54 10.54
CA ALA A 343 -5.63 20.46 9.96
C ALA A 343 -5.96 21.62 10.91
N HIS A 344 -6.02 21.35 12.22
CA HIS A 344 -6.19 22.39 13.23
C HIS A 344 -5.01 23.36 13.24
N THR A 345 -3.77 22.84 13.24
CA THR A 345 -2.53 23.63 13.20
C THR A 345 -2.48 24.54 11.97
N HIS A 346 -2.84 24.03 10.79
CA HIS A 346 -2.90 24.84 9.57
C HIS A 346 -3.97 25.95 9.67
N LEU A 347 -5.09 25.71 10.35
CA LEU A 347 -6.09 26.75 10.58
C LEU A 347 -5.59 27.83 11.53
N GLU A 348 -4.87 27.46 12.60
CA GLU A 348 -4.26 28.43 13.52
C GLU A 348 -3.18 29.28 12.83
N ALA A 349 -2.49 28.71 11.84
CA ALA A 349 -1.51 29.41 11.00
C ALA A 349 -2.14 30.27 9.87
N ASP A 350 -3.47 30.42 9.83
CA ASP A 350 -4.22 31.11 8.77
C ASP A 350 -3.98 30.53 7.36
N GLU A 351 -3.80 29.21 7.29
CA GLU A 351 -3.60 28.45 6.04
C GLU A 351 -4.82 27.55 5.73
N PRO A 352 -6.03 28.10 5.51
CA PRO A 352 -7.27 27.32 5.39
C PRO A 352 -7.28 26.33 4.22
N TRP A 353 -6.48 26.60 3.18
CA TRP A 353 -6.33 25.71 2.03
C TRP A 353 -5.57 24.42 2.38
N LYS A 354 -4.48 24.54 3.14
CA LYS A 354 -3.69 23.37 3.58
C LYS A 354 -4.47 22.56 4.61
N ALA A 355 -5.19 23.24 5.51
CA ALA A 355 -6.08 22.58 6.46
C ALA A 355 -7.16 21.75 5.75
N ALA A 356 -7.88 22.36 4.80
CA ALA A 356 -8.91 21.65 4.04
C ALA A 356 -8.34 20.51 3.20
N GLN A 357 -7.15 20.69 2.61
CA GLN A 357 -6.48 19.65 1.85
C GLN A 357 -6.08 18.45 2.74
N ALA A 358 -5.55 18.70 3.93
CA ALA A 358 -5.24 17.65 4.91
C ALA A 358 -6.50 16.86 5.28
N LEU A 359 -7.61 17.55 5.58
CA LEU A 359 -8.90 16.90 5.86
C LEU A 359 -9.37 16.05 4.69
N GLN A 360 -9.33 16.60 3.47
CA GLN A 360 -9.83 15.91 2.27
C GLN A 360 -8.99 14.70 1.87
N LYS A 361 -7.66 14.78 2.00
CA LYS A 361 -6.75 13.70 1.58
C LYS A 361 -6.53 12.64 2.63
N GLU A 362 -6.52 13.02 3.91
CA GLU A 362 -6.09 12.14 5.00
C GLU A 362 -7.26 11.70 5.88
N VAL A 363 -8.27 12.56 6.09
CA VAL A 363 -9.37 12.26 7.02
C VAL A 363 -10.60 11.68 6.31
N LEU A 364 -11.05 12.31 5.21
CA LEU A 364 -12.28 11.89 4.53
C LEU A 364 -12.25 10.45 4.00
N PRO A 365 -11.16 9.94 3.40
CA PRO A 365 -11.12 8.55 2.93
C PRO A 365 -11.24 7.54 4.09
N LEU A 366 -10.59 7.82 5.23
CA LEU A 366 -10.67 6.99 6.43
C LEU A 366 -12.09 6.98 7.01
N LEU A 367 -12.72 8.15 7.14
CA LEU A 367 -14.10 8.25 7.60
C LEU A 367 -15.09 7.55 6.66
N ALA A 368 -14.89 7.63 5.35
CA ALA A 368 -15.75 6.94 4.39
C ALA A 368 -15.68 5.42 4.58
N GLY A 369 -14.48 4.86 4.73
CA GLY A 369 -14.27 3.43 5.02
C GLY A 369 -14.96 3.00 6.32
N LEU A 370 -14.72 3.72 7.42
CA LEU A 370 -15.29 3.40 8.73
C LEU A 370 -16.83 3.48 8.74
N ARG A 371 -17.43 4.43 8.00
CA ARG A 371 -18.91 4.55 7.90
C ARG A 371 -19.56 3.37 7.21
N THR A 372 -18.85 2.72 6.31
CA THR A 372 -19.31 1.54 5.57
C THR A 372 -18.89 0.22 6.22
N SER A 373 -18.15 0.25 7.34
CA SER A 373 -17.72 -0.96 8.05
C SER A 373 -18.94 -1.74 8.56
N GLU A 374 -18.86 -3.06 8.51
CA GLU A 374 -19.85 -3.95 9.11
C GLU A 374 -19.80 -3.86 10.65
N ASP A 375 -18.65 -3.51 11.22
CA ASP A 375 -18.49 -3.28 12.65
C ASP A 375 -19.30 -2.05 13.11
N LYS A 376 -20.06 -2.26 14.18
CA LYS A 376 -20.82 -1.20 14.83
C LYS A 376 -19.88 -0.24 15.56
N GLY A 377 -18.79 -0.71 16.16
CA GLY A 377 -17.83 0.12 16.89
C GLY A 377 -17.16 1.15 15.98
N ALA A 378 -16.71 0.72 14.81
CA ALA A 378 -16.16 1.58 13.76
C ALA A 378 -17.17 2.62 13.26
N ARG A 379 -18.43 2.22 13.02
CA ARG A 379 -19.49 3.17 12.61
C ARG A 379 -19.80 4.20 13.69
N ASP A 380 -19.94 3.78 14.94
CA ASP A 380 -20.17 4.67 16.09
C ASP A 380 -19.00 5.65 16.29
N THR A 381 -17.81 5.23 15.90
CA THR A 381 -16.59 6.03 15.98
C THR A 381 -16.46 7.01 14.83
N ALA A 382 -16.79 6.59 13.60
CA ALA A 382 -16.89 7.49 12.46
C ALA A 382 -17.87 8.63 12.76
N ALA A 383 -19.01 8.33 13.39
CA ALA A 383 -20.01 9.30 13.83
C ALA A 383 -19.44 10.36 14.80
N LYS A 384 -18.51 9.97 15.70
CA LYS A 384 -17.84 10.90 16.63
C LYS A 384 -16.97 11.91 15.90
N PHE A 385 -16.26 11.49 14.86
CA PHE A 385 -15.34 12.36 14.13
C PHE A 385 -15.97 13.15 12.99
N THR A 386 -17.02 12.63 12.36
CA THR A 386 -17.71 13.30 11.24
C THR A 386 -18.15 14.73 11.60
N ASP A 387 -18.65 14.92 12.82
CA ASP A 387 -19.08 16.24 13.28
C ASP A 387 -17.90 17.19 13.54
N GLY A 388 -16.78 16.68 14.07
CA GLY A 388 -15.54 17.44 14.26
C GLY A 388 -14.93 17.87 12.93
N THR A 389 -14.83 16.94 11.97
CA THR A 389 -14.38 17.23 10.59
C THR A 389 -15.30 18.23 9.89
N ALA A 390 -16.61 18.11 10.05
CA ALA A 390 -17.58 19.07 9.53
C ALA A 390 -17.37 20.48 10.10
N ILE A 391 -17.07 20.60 11.40
CA ILE A 391 -16.77 21.89 12.04
C ILE A 391 -15.47 22.48 11.49
N LEU A 392 -14.41 21.68 11.34
CA LEU A 392 -13.14 22.16 10.78
C LEU A 392 -13.27 22.62 9.32
N LEU A 393 -13.98 21.87 8.46
CA LEU A 393 -14.28 22.30 7.09
C LEU A 393 -15.12 23.58 7.06
N ASN A 394 -16.11 23.70 7.95
CA ASN A 394 -16.86 24.94 8.13
C ASN A 394 -15.94 26.11 8.54
N ASN A 395 -14.96 25.88 9.41
CA ASN A 395 -14.02 26.91 9.84
C ASN A 395 -13.07 27.29 8.71
N CYS A 396 -12.57 26.33 7.92
CA CYS A 396 -11.82 26.61 6.68
C CYS A 396 -12.62 27.52 5.74
N ALA A 397 -13.92 27.26 5.58
CA ALA A 397 -14.80 28.09 4.76
C ALA A 397 -15.00 29.50 5.33
N LEU A 398 -15.05 29.64 6.66
CA LEU A 398 -15.18 30.95 7.32
C LEU A 398 -13.89 31.76 7.25
N ALA A 399 -12.71 31.14 7.32
CA ALA A 399 -11.44 31.83 7.12
C ALA A 399 -11.33 32.46 5.72
N LEU A 400 -11.96 31.84 4.71
CA LEU A 400 -12.09 32.40 3.36
C LEU A 400 -13.17 33.49 3.23
N ALA A 401 -13.75 34.00 4.33
CA ALA A 401 -14.90 34.90 4.23
C ALA A 401 -14.57 36.29 3.67
N ASP A 402 -13.33 36.76 3.87
CA ASP A 402 -12.89 38.10 3.49
C ASP A 402 -12.38 38.16 2.03
N ASP A 403 -12.00 37.02 1.45
CA ASP A 403 -11.66 36.95 0.02
C ASP A 403 -12.93 36.89 -0.85
N SER A 404 -13.16 37.98 -1.59
CA SER A 404 -14.29 38.12 -2.51
C SER A 404 -14.01 37.61 -3.93
N SER A 405 -12.83 37.02 -4.16
CA SER A 405 -12.45 36.45 -5.45
C SER A 405 -13.44 35.34 -5.88
N PRO A 406 -13.75 35.20 -7.18
CA PRO A 406 -14.64 34.13 -7.65
C PRO A 406 -14.17 32.72 -7.27
N ALA A 407 -12.85 32.51 -7.15
CA ALA A 407 -12.26 31.24 -6.76
C ALA A 407 -12.49 30.93 -5.26
N ALA A 408 -12.24 31.89 -4.37
CA ALA A 408 -12.51 31.73 -2.94
C ALA A 408 -14.01 31.55 -2.65
N VAL A 409 -14.88 32.27 -3.37
CA VAL A 409 -16.34 32.11 -3.24
C VAL A 409 -16.81 30.71 -3.60
N ARG A 410 -16.28 30.11 -4.68
CA ARG A 410 -16.59 28.72 -5.07
C ARG A 410 -16.08 27.73 -4.05
N THR A 411 -14.80 27.83 -3.67
CA THR A 411 -14.18 26.93 -2.70
C THR A 411 -14.88 26.98 -1.34
N ARG A 412 -15.24 28.18 -0.87
CA ARG A 412 -16.02 28.34 0.35
C ARG A 412 -17.36 27.60 0.28
N ALA A 413 -18.02 27.61 -0.88
CA ALA A 413 -19.25 26.86 -1.06
C ALA A 413 -19.01 25.34 -1.02
N GLU A 414 -17.97 24.86 -1.69
CA GLU A 414 -17.56 23.44 -1.71
C GLU A 414 -17.26 22.93 -0.29
N PHE A 415 -16.45 23.66 0.49
CA PHE A 415 -16.14 23.28 1.89
C PHE A 415 -17.40 23.22 2.76
N LEU A 416 -18.34 24.16 2.59
CA LEU A 416 -19.59 24.15 3.37
C LEU A 416 -20.55 23.04 2.92
N ASP A 417 -20.53 22.66 1.64
CA ASP A 417 -21.35 21.57 1.13
C ASP A 417 -20.80 20.22 1.61
N GLN A 418 -19.48 20.01 1.58
CA GLN A 418 -18.82 18.85 2.22
C GLN A 418 -19.07 18.79 3.74
N ALA A 419 -18.96 19.92 4.43
CA ALA A 419 -19.28 20.00 5.86
C ALA A 419 -20.75 19.64 6.15
N LEU A 420 -21.69 19.91 5.23
CA LEU A 420 -23.09 19.53 5.39
C LEU A 420 -23.33 18.03 5.23
N GLU A 421 -22.59 17.39 4.32
CA GLU A 421 -22.64 15.94 4.10
C GLU A 421 -22.13 15.15 5.30
N LEU A 422 -21.13 15.69 6.00
CA LEU A 422 -20.55 15.09 7.20
C LEU A 422 -21.32 15.42 8.48
N ALA A 423 -22.06 16.52 8.53
CA ALA A 423 -22.75 16.95 9.76
C ALA A 423 -23.87 15.99 10.15
N GLU A 424 -23.64 15.18 11.18
CA GLU A 424 -24.58 14.20 11.71
C GLU A 424 -25.50 14.82 12.75
N THR A 425 -24.95 15.62 13.69
CA THR A 425 -25.79 16.19 14.73
C THR A 425 -26.63 17.37 14.22
N ARG A 426 -27.82 17.51 14.82
CA ARG A 426 -28.72 18.62 14.51
C ARG A 426 -28.07 19.98 14.78
N ARG A 427 -27.17 20.07 15.77
CA ARG A 427 -26.44 21.29 16.13
C ARG A 427 -25.46 21.68 15.02
N THR A 428 -24.58 20.76 14.64
CA THR A 428 -23.57 20.99 13.60
C THR A 428 -24.24 21.31 12.26
N ARG A 429 -25.25 20.53 11.86
CA ARG A 429 -26.01 20.78 10.63
C ARG A 429 -26.68 22.15 10.61
N ARG A 430 -27.22 22.63 11.73
CA ARG A 430 -27.80 23.99 11.84
C ARG A 430 -26.74 25.07 11.67
N LEU A 431 -25.57 24.91 12.30
CA LEU A 431 -24.44 25.83 12.20
C LEU A 431 -23.97 25.95 10.75
N VAL A 432 -23.64 24.84 10.09
CA VAL A 432 -23.15 24.85 8.72
C VAL A 432 -24.21 25.41 7.76
N ARG A 433 -25.50 25.06 7.92
CA ARG A 433 -26.60 25.64 7.12
C ARG A 433 -26.74 27.16 7.30
N LYS A 434 -26.48 27.69 8.49
CA LYS A 434 -26.50 29.13 8.76
C LYS A 434 -25.36 29.80 7.98
N ASN A 435 -24.15 29.27 8.12
CA ASN A 435 -22.95 29.80 7.47
C ASN A 435 -23.03 29.69 5.94
N ARG A 436 -23.53 28.57 5.41
CA ARG A 436 -23.82 28.39 3.97
C ARG A 436 -24.79 29.42 3.42
N ARG A 437 -25.86 29.72 4.15
CA ARG A 437 -26.83 30.77 3.77
C ARG A 437 -26.20 32.17 3.81
N GLN A 438 -25.34 32.44 4.79
CA GLN A 438 -24.61 33.70 4.89
C GLN A 438 -23.59 33.84 3.75
N ALA A 439 -22.80 32.80 3.48
CA ALA A 439 -21.87 32.72 2.37
C ALA A 439 -22.57 32.94 1.01
N ALA A 440 -23.72 32.29 0.79
CA ALA A 440 -24.51 32.50 -0.43
C ALA A 440 -25.03 33.93 -0.55
N ARG A 441 -25.38 34.59 0.56
CA ARG A 441 -25.74 36.02 0.56
C ARG A 441 -24.53 36.88 0.21
N HIS A 442 -23.38 36.65 0.83
CA HIS A 442 -22.15 37.40 0.56
C HIS A 442 -21.71 37.22 -0.90
N ALA A 443 -21.74 36.00 -1.42
CA ALA A 443 -21.42 35.69 -2.83
C ALA A 443 -22.28 36.47 -3.82
N ARG A 444 -23.56 36.72 -3.51
CA ARG A 444 -24.45 37.54 -4.36
C ARG A 444 -24.09 39.03 -4.31
N LEU A 445 -23.47 39.49 -3.23
CA LEU A 445 -23.10 40.89 -3.02
C LEU A 445 -21.67 41.18 -3.53
N ALA A 446 -20.77 40.19 -3.43
CA ALA A 446 -19.34 40.31 -3.74
C ALA A 446 -19.03 40.96 -5.10
N PRO A 447 -19.72 40.62 -6.22
CA PRO A 447 -19.45 41.26 -7.52
C PRO A 447 -19.63 42.79 -7.53
N TYR A 448 -20.42 43.32 -6.59
CA TYR A 448 -20.78 44.73 -6.51
C TYR A 448 -20.01 45.48 -5.41
N SER A 449 -19.36 44.79 -4.48
CA SER A 449 -18.68 45.42 -3.33
C SER A 449 -17.60 46.39 -3.76
N ASP A 450 -16.73 45.99 -4.70
CA ASP A 450 -15.67 46.86 -5.21
C ASP A 450 -16.25 48.02 -6.03
N ALA A 451 -17.27 47.74 -6.85
CA ALA A 451 -17.95 48.78 -7.63
C ALA A 451 -18.56 49.86 -6.72
N PHE A 452 -19.16 49.47 -5.59
CA PHE A 452 -19.63 50.42 -4.57
C PHE A 452 -18.47 51.21 -3.95
N ARG A 453 -17.40 50.54 -3.51
CA ARG A 453 -16.24 51.18 -2.86
C ARG A 453 -15.60 52.21 -3.79
N PHE A 454 -15.32 51.83 -5.04
CA PHE A 454 -14.69 52.70 -6.02
C PHE A 454 -15.60 53.85 -6.46
N ALA A 455 -16.89 53.59 -6.69
CA ALA A 455 -17.83 54.65 -7.05
C ALA A 455 -17.98 55.69 -5.93
N VAL A 456 -18.13 55.27 -4.67
CA VAL A 456 -18.21 56.20 -3.52
C VAL A 456 -16.92 57.01 -3.39
N SER A 457 -15.76 56.35 -3.39
CA SER A 457 -14.47 57.02 -3.25
C SER A 457 -14.17 58.00 -4.40
N GLY A 458 -14.53 57.63 -5.63
CA GLY A 458 -14.39 58.50 -6.80
C GLY A 458 -15.35 59.70 -6.76
N LEU A 459 -16.60 59.51 -6.30
CA LEU A 459 -17.54 60.61 -6.09
C LEU A 459 -17.05 61.60 -5.03
N GLU A 460 -16.49 61.11 -3.91
CA GLU A 460 -15.90 61.97 -2.88
C GLU A 460 -14.71 62.78 -3.42
N ARG A 461 -13.84 62.16 -4.23
CA ARG A 461 -12.74 62.87 -4.90
C ARG A 461 -13.25 63.93 -5.87
N ALA A 462 -14.22 63.58 -6.71
CA ALA A 462 -14.82 64.51 -7.65
C ALA A 462 -15.51 65.68 -6.95
N GLN A 463 -16.20 65.42 -5.83
CA GLN A 463 -16.83 66.47 -5.03
C GLN A 463 -15.81 67.42 -4.41
N ARG A 464 -14.65 66.93 -3.95
CA ARG A 464 -13.54 67.79 -3.50
C ARG A 464 -13.00 68.66 -4.63
N LEU A 465 -12.73 68.07 -5.79
CA LEU A 465 -12.25 68.82 -6.97
C LEU A 465 -13.23 69.90 -7.41
N LEU A 466 -14.53 69.63 -7.33
CA LEU A 466 -15.56 70.62 -7.66
C LEU A 466 -15.59 71.79 -6.65
N ARG A 467 -15.40 71.50 -5.35
CA ARG A 467 -15.26 72.55 -4.31
C ARG A 467 -14.02 73.42 -4.52
N ASP A 468 -12.92 72.83 -4.99
CA ASP A 468 -11.68 73.55 -5.32
C ASP A 468 -11.76 74.29 -6.67
N ASN A 469 -12.96 74.46 -7.23
CA ASN A 469 -13.23 75.11 -8.51
C ASN A 469 -12.47 74.48 -9.70
N LYS A 470 -12.33 73.14 -9.71
CA LYS A 470 -11.70 72.37 -10.81
C LYS A 470 -12.73 71.46 -11.50
N PRO A 471 -13.79 72.02 -12.13
CA PRO A 471 -14.91 71.24 -12.67
C PRO A 471 -14.52 70.27 -13.79
N GLY A 472 -13.56 70.63 -14.66
CA GLY A 472 -13.09 69.72 -15.72
C GLY A 472 -12.36 68.48 -15.19
N ARG A 473 -11.55 68.64 -14.13
CA ARG A 473 -10.89 67.49 -13.47
C ARG A 473 -11.88 66.63 -12.68
N ALA A 474 -12.87 67.25 -12.04
CA ALA A 474 -13.95 66.53 -11.37
C ALA A 474 -14.77 65.69 -12.36
N ALA A 475 -15.10 66.26 -13.53
CA ALA A 475 -15.79 65.55 -14.60
C ALA A 475 -14.97 64.37 -15.12
N ALA A 476 -13.68 64.56 -15.42
CA ALA A 476 -12.79 63.50 -15.88
C ALA A 476 -12.65 62.36 -14.85
N GLU A 477 -12.60 62.68 -13.55
CA GLU A 477 -12.58 61.69 -12.47
C GLU A 477 -13.87 60.87 -12.43
N ILE A 478 -15.02 61.51 -12.59
CA ILE A 478 -16.30 60.81 -12.61
C ILE A 478 -16.40 59.90 -13.84
N GLU A 479 -16.11 60.42 -15.04
CA GLU A 479 -16.22 59.63 -16.27
C GLU A 479 -15.25 58.45 -16.30
N SER A 480 -14.00 58.65 -15.90
CA SER A 480 -12.98 57.60 -15.98
C SER A 480 -13.08 56.58 -14.83
N HIS A 481 -13.40 57.04 -13.61
CA HIS A 481 -13.26 56.21 -12.41
C HIS A 481 -14.58 55.93 -11.68
N VAL A 482 -15.69 56.58 -12.02
CA VAL A 482 -16.98 56.35 -11.35
C VAL A 482 -18.00 55.72 -12.31
N VAL A 483 -18.13 56.23 -13.53
CA VAL A 483 -19.12 55.76 -14.54
C VAL A 483 -19.03 54.25 -14.77
N PRO A 484 -17.85 53.64 -15.02
CA PRO A 484 -17.75 52.19 -15.24
C PRO A 484 -18.28 51.35 -14.08
N HIS A 485 -18.11 51.85 -12.85
CA HIS A 485 -18.58 51.17 -11.65
C HIS A 485 -20.07 51.36 -11.41
N VAL A 486 -20.63 52.56 -11.65
CA VAL A 486 -22.08 52.76 -11.50
C VAL A 486 -22.89 52.07 -12.59
N ASP A 487 -22.34 51.86 -13.78
CA ASP A 487 -22.97 51.02 -14.82
C ASP A 487 -23.07 49.56 -14.34
N LYS A 488 -21.98 49.01 -13.80
CA LYS A 488 -22.00 47.68 -13.16
C LYS A 488 -22.99 47.61 -11.98
N LEU A 489 -23.14 48.68 -11.20
CA LEU A 489 -24.13 48.76 -10.11
C LEU A 489 -25.58 48.90 -10.64
N ALA A 490 -25.79 49.50 -11.82
CA ALA A 490 -27.11 49.65 -12.41
C ALA A 490 -27.69 48.28 -12.84
N GLU A 491 -26.84 47.31 -13.15
CA GLU A 491 -27.22 45.93 -13.43
C GLU A 491 -27.55 45.11 -12.16
N CYS A 492 -27.33 45.68 -10.96
CA CYS A 492 -27.52 44.97 -9.70
C CYS A 492 -28.99 44.60 -9.46
N ARG A 493 -29.28 43.30 -9.55
CA ARG A 493 -30.62 42.74 -9.25
C ARG A 493 -30.83 42.38 -7.78
N VAL A 494 -29.83 42.60 -6.91
CA VAL A 494 -29.93 42.25 -5.49
C VAL A 494 -30.85 43.23 -4.76
N ARG A 495 -32.02 42.75 -4.31
CA ARG A 495 -33.09 43.58 -3.70
C ARG A 495 -32.61 44.58 -2.65
N LYS A 496 -31.68 44.17 -1.75
CA LYS A 496 -31.14 45.03 -0.69
C LYS A 496 -30.22 46.15 -1.22
N LEU A 497 -29.50 45.92 -2.32
CA LEU A 497 -28.55 46.87 -2.90
C LEU A 497 -29.18 47.74 -4.01
N ARG A 498 -30.33 47.34 -4.56
CA ARG A 498 -30.99 48.05 -5.67
C ARG A 498 -31.24 49.53 -5.38
N ARG A 499 -31.71 49.88 -4.17
CA ARG A 499 -31.98 51.28 -3.80
C ARG A 499 -30.69 52.08 -3.54
N PRO A 500 -29.71 51.60 -2.75
CA PRO A 500 -28.40 52.23 -2.64
C PRO A 500 -27.70 52.43 -4.00
N ALA A 501 -27.70 51.41 -4.86
CA ALA A 501 -27.09 51.47 -6.19
C ALA A 501 -27.75 52.54 -7.06
N ALA A 502 -29.09 52.55 -7.14
CA ALA A 502 -29.83 53.56 -7.88
C ALA A 502 -29.59 54.98 -7.35
N ASN A 503 -29.48 55.15 -6.02
CA ASN A 503 -29.15 56.43 -5.42
C ASN A 503 -27.74 56.91 -5.83
N LEU A 504 -26.76 56.01 -5.82
CA LEU A 504 -25.39 56.33 -6.20
C LEU A 504 -25.29 56.71 -7.68
N VAL A 505 -25.97 55.96 -8.55
CA VAL A 505 -26.09 56.26 -9.99
C VAL A 505 -26.69 57.66 -10.20
N ASP A 506 -27.76 58.01 -9.50
CA ASP A 506 -28.36 59.35 -9.61
C ASP A 506 -27.47 60.45 -9.00
N GLN A 507 -26.72 60.16 -7.92
CA GLN A 507 -25.74 61.10 -7.36
C GLN A 507 -24.61 61.39 -8.36
N THR A 508 -24.12 60.37 -9.07
CA THR A 508 -23.15 60.53 -10.16
C THR A 508 -23.69 61.44 -11.25
N ALA A 509 -24.93 61.23 -11.69
CA ALA A 509 -25.56 62.08 -12.70
C ALA A 509 -25.72 63.54 -12.24
N ILE A 510 -26.10 63.76 -10.97
CA ILE A 510 -26.20 65.11 -10.40
C ILE A 510 -24.83 65.78 -10.34
N LEU A 511 -23.78 65.06 -9.93
CA LEU A 511 -22.45 65.63 -9.82
C LEU A 511 -21.85 65.97 -11.19
N LEU A 512 -22.07 65.13 -12.22
CA LEU A 512 -21.72 65.45 -13.60
C LEU A 512 -22.47 66.68 -14.11
N ASN A 513 -23.77 66.79 -13.81
CA ASN A 513 -24.54 67.99 -14.14
C ASN A 513 -23.96 69.24 -13.47
N ASN A 514 -23.56 69.14 -12.20
CA ASN A 514 -22.96 70.27 -11.50
C ASN A 514 -21.58 70.62 -12.07
N CYS A 515 -20.77 69.64 -12.47
CA CYS A 515 -19.51 69.89 -13.17
C CYS A 515 -19.77 70.63 -14.49
N ALA A 516 -20.77 70.19 -15.27
CA ALA A 516 -21.13 70.83 -16.53
C ALA A 516 -21.61 72.28 -16.36
N LEU A 517 -22.39 72.57 -15.31
CA LEU A 517 -22.84 73.93 -15.00
C LEU A 517 -21.72 74.83 -14.47
N ALA A 518 -20.73 74.26 -13.78
CA ALA A 518 -19.57 75.00 -13.28
C ALA A 518 -18.52 75.26 -14.38
N LEU A 519 -18.59 74.56 -15.51
CA LEU A 519 -17.83 74.92 -16.71
C LEU A 519 -18.50 76.12 -17.36
N ASP A 520 -17.75 77.22 -17.49
CA ASP A 520 -18.18 78.38 -18.25
C ASP A 520 -18.31 78.00 -19.74
N PRO A 521 -19.53 77.95 -20.30
CA PRO A 521 -19.76 77.51 -21.69
C PRO A 521 -19.19 78.47 -22.74
N VAL A 522 -18.71 79.64 -22.31
CA VAL A 522 -18.11 80.68 -23.16
C VAL A 522 -16.59 80.48 -23.23
N LYS A 523 -15.95 80.13 -22.11
CA LYS A 523 -14.50 79.88 -22.00
C LYS A 523 -14.11 78.45 -22.37
N VAL A 524 -14.99 77.49 -22.08
CA VAL A 524 -14.82 76.07 -22.39
C VAL A 524 -15.67 75.76 -23.62
N SER A 525 -15.25 74.82 -24.47
CA SER A 525 -16.02 74.47 -25.67
C SER A 525 -17.46 74.06 -25.29
N PRO A 526 -18.52 74.60 -25.93
CA PRO A 526 -19.92 74.22 -25.68
C PRO A 526 -20.16 72.72 -25.87
N ASN A 527 -19.33 72.11 -26.72
CA ASN A 527 -19.36 70.68 -26.98
C ASN A 527 -18.98 69.86 -25.74
N GLU A 528 -18.16 70.39 -24.84
CA GLU A 528 -17.73 69.72 -23.61
C GLU A 528 -18.84 69.74 -22.54
N THR A 529 -19.44 70.92 -22.28
CA THR A 529 -20.63 71.03 -21.42
C THR A 529 -21.78 70.16 -21.94
N ARG A 530 -22.01 70.16 -23.26
CA ARG A 530 -23.04 69.32 -23.91
C ARG A 530 -22.75 67.83 -23.72
N ARG A 531 -21.52 67.41 -23.96
CA ARG A 531 -21.09 66.01 -23.75
C ARG A 531 -21.36 65.60 -22.31
N LEU A 532 -20.94 66.40 -21.34
CA LEU A 532 -21.12 66.08 -19.91
C LEU A 532 -22.58 66.00 -19.50
N LEU A 533 -23.45 66.91 -19.97
CA LEU A 533 -24.89 66.82 -19.73
C LEU A 533 -25.53 65.60 -20.41
N SER A 534 -25.03 65.20 -21.58
CA SER A 534 -25.46 63.97 -22.25
C SER A 534 -25.07 62.73 -21.46
N VAL A 535 -23.82 62.66 -20.95
CA VAL A 535 -23.35 61.57 -20.09
C VAL A 535 -24.15 61.54 -18.79
N ALA A 536 -24.34 62.70 -18.13
CA ALA A 536 -25.17 62.82 -16.93
C ALA A 536 -26.60 62.31 -17.15
N HIS A 537 -27.22 62.66 -18.28
CA HIS A 537 -28.55 62.19 -18.65
C HIS A 537 -28.60 60.67 -18.86
N GLY A 538 -27.58 60.12 -19.56
CA GLY A 538 -27.43 58.68 -19.81
C GLY A 538 -27.24 57.86 -18.53
N VAL A 539 -26.54 58.43 -17.53
CA VAL A 539 -26.34 57.81 -16.22
C VAL A 539 -27.61 57.89 -15.37
N ALA A 540 -28.32 59.02 -15.35
CA ALA A 540 -29.49 59.24 -14.49
C ALA A 540 -30.57 58.15 -14.64
N ARG A 541 -31.18 57.75 -13.52
CA ARG A 541 -32.24 56.73 -13.47
C ARG A 541 -33.55 57.28 -12.90
N LYS A 542 -33.51 58.26 -11.99
CA LYS A 542 -34.70 58.96 -11.51
C LYS A 542 -35.22 59.95 -12.54
N ARG A 543 -36.54 59.92 -12.77
CA ARG A 543 -37.26 60.86 -13.66
C ARG A 543 -37.00 62.32 -13.31
N LYS A 544 -37.00 62.67 -12.00
CA LYS A 544 -36.72 64.03 -11.53
C LYS A 544 -35.30 64.49 -11.89
N THR A 545 -34.30 63.62 -11.69
CA THR A 545 -32.90 63.89 -12.04
C THR A 545 -32.74 64.12 -13.55
N ARG A 546 -33.34 63.25 -14.39
CA ARG A 546 -33.32 63.44 -15.85
C ARG A 546 -33.96 64.75 -16.29
N ALA A 547 -35.10 65.11 -15.72
CA ALA A 547 -35.79 66.35 -16.04
C ALA A 547 -34.96 67.59 -15.66
N LEU A 548 -34.28 67.55 -14.51
CA LEU A 548 -33.34 68.61 -14.10
C LEU A 548 -32.19 68.76 -15.11
N ILE A 549 -31.55 67.65 -15.49
CA ILE A 549 -30.43 67.65 -16.43
C ILE A 549 -30.86 68.17 -17.81
N MET A 550 -32.04 67.76 -18.29
CA MET A 550 -32.59 68.26 -19.56
C MET A 550 -32.82 69.77 -19.52
N ARG A 551 -33.46 70.28 -18.45
CA ARG A 551 -33.67 71.72 -18.30
C ARG A 551 -32.34 72.50 -18.30
N ASN A 552 -31.33 71.99 -17.61
CA ASN A 552 -30.01 72.61 -17.56
C ASN A 552 -29.31 72.57 -18.92
N ARG A 553 -29.51 71.51 -19.71
CA ARG A 553 -29.03 71.41 -21.09
C ARG A 553 -29.69 72.46 -21.98
N ASP A 554 -31.01 72.61 -21.92
CA ASP A 554 -31.75 73.62 -22.70
C ASP A 554 -31.34 75.05 -22.33
N ALA A 555 -31.14 75.30 -21.03
CA ALA A 555 -30.65 76.58 -20.53
C ALA A 555 -29.21 76.87 -21.02
N SER A 556 -28.31 75.89 -20.93
CA SER A 556 -26.93 76.02 -21.41
C SER A 556 -26.86 76.35 -22.91
N TYR A 557 -27.74 75.76 -23.73
CA TYR A 557 -27.86 76.10 -25.15
C TYR A 557 -28.25 77.55 -25.38
N SER A 558 -29.25 78.02 -24.63
CA SER A 558 -29.75 79.38 -24.75
C SER A 558 -28.67 80.40 -24.35
N THR A 559 -28.00 80.19 -23.21
CA THR A 559 -26.91 81.07 -22.74
C THR A 559 -25.76 81.16 -23.73
N PHE A 560 -25.35 80.04 -24.34
CA PHE A 560 -24.27 80.06 -25.34
C PHE A 560 -24.69 80.76 -26.64
N ALA A 561 -25.91 80.47 -27.13
CA ALA A 561 -26.43 81.08 -28.34
C ALA A 561 -26.56 82.60 -28.18
N ASP A 562 -27.13 83.08 -27.07
CA ASP A 562 -27.30 84.50 -26.80
C ASP A 562 -25.96 85.24 -26.79
N HIS A 563 -24.96 84.74 -26.06
CA HIS A 563 -23.65 85.38 -26.02
C HIS A 563 -22.96 85.44 -27.40
N ARG A 564 -23.06 84.37 -28.22
CA ARG A 564 -22.45 84.37 -29.56
C ARG A 564 -23.22 85.22 -30.56
N LEU A 565 -24.53 85.32 -30.42
CA LEU A 565 -25.37 86.18 -31.25
C LEU A 565 -25.05 87.66 -31.03
N ASP A 566 -24.76 88.06 -29.79
CA ASP A 566 -24.41 89.45 -29.46
C ASP A 566 -23.18 89.97 -30.24
N GLY A 567 -22.30 89.08 -30.70
CA GLY A 567 -21.13 89.42 -31.53
C GLY A 567 -21.38 89.46 -33.04
N LEU A 568 -22.57 89.13 -33.53
CA LEU A 568 -22.90 89.06 -34.96
C LEU A 568 -23.73 90.26 -35.43
N PRO A 569 -23.70 90.63 -36.74
CA PRO A 569 -24.54 91.70 -37.27
C PRO A 569 -26.05 91.45 -37.05
N PRO A 570 -26.87 92.49 -36.79
CA PRO A 570 -28.29 92.34 -36.46
C PRO A 570 -29.12 91.53 -37.46
N ALA A 571 -28.79 91.61 -38.76
CA ALA A 571 -29.44 90.84 -39.82
C ALA A 571 -29.19 89.33 -39.66
N VAL A 572 -27.99 88.93 -39.24
CA VAL A 572 -27.62 87.54 -38.98
C VAL A 572 -28.24 87.05 -37.68
N GLN A 573 -28.29 87.90 -36.64
CA GLN A 573 -28.96 87.58 -35.38
C GLN A 573 -30.45 87.24 -35.58
N GLN A 574 -31.17 88.00 -36.43
CA GLN A 574 -32.59 87.73 -36.72
C GLN A 574 -32.82 86.39 -37.42
N ILE A 575 -31.88 85.93 -38.25
CA ILE A 575 -31.96 84.63 -38.91
C ILE A 575 -31.80 83.51 -37.88
N PHE A 576 -30.76 83.59 -37.04
CA PHE A 576 -30.50 82.56 -36.03
C PHE A 576 -31.58 82.52 -34.94
N ARG A 577 -32.12 83.66 -34.50
CA ARG A 577 -33.19 83.71 -33.48
C ARG A 577 -34.48 82.97 -33.86
N ARG A 578 -34.67 82.64 -35.14
CA ARG A 578 -35.81 81.82 -35.62
C ARG A 578 -35.58 80.31 -35.47
N LEU A 579 -34.35 79.88 -35.21
CA LEU A 579 -34.01 78.48 -34.97
C LEU A 579 -34.21 78.14 -33.49
N PRO A 580 -34.51 76.87 -33.14
CA PRO A 580 -34.46 76.41 -31.76
C PRO A 580 -33.07 76.63 -31.12
N PRO A 581 -32.97 76.91 -29.80
CA PRO A 581 -31.70 77.21 -29.13
C PRO A 581 -30.59 76.16 -29.34
N GLU A 582 -30.94 74.87 -29.45
CA GLU A 582 -29.99 73.79 -29.74
C GLU A 582 -29.40 73.91 -31.15
N GLN A 583 -30.22 74.23 -32.16
CA GLN A 583 -29.76 74.44 -33.54
C GLN A 583 -28.93 75.73 -33.63
N GLN A 584 -29.34 76.80 -32.95
CA GLN A 584 -28.55 78.03 -32.84
C GLN A 584 -27.15 77.74 -32.30
N ALA A 585 -27.07 77.09 -31.14
CA ALA A 585 -25.79 76.74 -30.52
C ALA A 585 -24.94 75.79 -31.38
N GLN A 586 -25.55 74.85 -32.10
CA GLN A 586 -24.84 73.94 -33.00
C GLN A 586 -24.21 74.69 -34.18
N TYR A 587 -24.98 75.48 -34.93
CA TYR A 587 -24.46 76.25 -36.06
C TYR A 587 -23.42 77.30 -35.62
N LEU A 588 -23.66 78.00 -34.50
CA LEU A 588 -22.72 78.97 -33.95
C LEU A 588 -21.41 78.33 -33.46
N SER A 589 -21.46 77.09 -32.98
CA SER A 589 -20.23 76.36 -32.62
C SER A 589 -19.39 75.96 -33.84
N GLN A 590 -20.01 75.63 -34.98
CA GLN A 590 -19.31 75.27 -36.22
C GLN A 590 -18.69 76.47 -36.94
N LEU A 591 -19.25 77.67 -36.74
CA LEU A 591 -18.67 78.91 -37.25
C LEU A 591 -17.29 79.24 -36.64
N ARG A 592 -17.00 78.72 -35.43
CA ARG A 592 -15.70 78.89 -34.75
C ARG A 592 -14.53 78.24 -35.49
N ASP A 593 -14.77 77.19 -36.28
CA ASP A 593 -13.70 76.45 -36.97
C ASP A 593 -13.50 76.94 -38.41
N ARG A 594 -14.25 77.96 -38.86
CA ARG A 594 -14.17 78.52 -40.21
C ARG A 594 -13.82 80.01 -40.26
N TRP A 595 -13.54 80.63 -39.10
CA TRP A 595 -13.16 82.04 -38.97
C TRP A 595 -12.00 82.19 -37.99
#